data_AF-R4KLG3-F1
#
_entry.id   AF-R4KLG3-F1
#
_cell.length_a   1.000
_cell.length_b   1.000
_cell.length_c   1.000
_cell.angle_alpha   90.00
_cell.angle_beta   90.00
_cell.angle_gamma   90.00
#
_symmetry.space_group_name_H-M   'P 1'
#
loop_
_entity.id
_entity.type
_entity.pdbx_description
1 polymer ?
#
loop_
_entity_poly.entity_id
_entity_poly.type
_entity_poly.pdbx_seq_one_letter_code
_entity_poly.pdbx_strand_id
1 'polypeptide(L)'
;MAKPSFDKFAAMLNRAVDSIPPHFLRGLTGGFNLQEDEKCEGEYYILGEYIEDSILGCFIVFYYGSFVGLLKNEPDDCWEAEIVDTVLYLCAHP
;
A
#
# COMPACT_ATOMS: atom_id res chain seq x y z
N MET A 1 -12.38 -17.72 -2.45
CA MET A 1 -11.86 -16.39 -2.13
C MET A 1 -10.88 -16.58 -0.99
N ALA A 2 -9.59 -16.37 -1.24
CA ALA A 2 -8.57 -16.56 -0.23
C ALA A 2 -7.96 -15.20 0.11
N LYS A 3 -8.41 -14.61 1.23
CA LYS A 3 -7.70 -13.51 1.88
C LYS A 3 -6.20 -13.88 1.97
N PRO A 4 -5.29 -13.15 1.31
CA PRO A 4 -3.86 -13.44 1.40
C PRO A 4 -3.42 -13.27 2.85
N SER A 5 -2.47 -14.11 3.31
CA SER A 5 -1.78 -13.85 4.58
C SER A 5 -1.02 -12.52 4.49
N PHE A 6 -0.66 -11.96 5.64
CA PHE A 6 0.16 -10.75 5.71
C PHE A 6 1.47 -10.90 4.91
N ASP A 7 2.17 -12.02 5.06
CA ASP A 7 3.40 -12.29 4.30
C ASP A 7 3.16 -12.41 2.79
N LYS A 8 2.06 -13.06 2.38
CA LYS A 8 1.71 -13.17 0.96
C LYS A 8 1.39 -11.79 0.39
N PHE A 9 0.67 -10.96 1.14
CA PHE A 9 0.36 -9.58 0.77
C PHE A 9 1.64 -8.74 0.66
N ALA A 10 2.55 -8.83 1.65
CA ALA A 10 3.84 -8.15 1.62
C ALA A 10 4.66 -8.54 0.37
N ALA A 11 4.67 -9.83 0.01
CA ALA A 11 5.33 -10.29 -1.21
C ALA A 11 4.68 -9.76 -2.50
N MET A 12 3.36 -9.58 -2.52
CA MET A 12 2.65 -8.94 -3.65
C MET A 12 2.99 -7.45 -3.73
N LEU A 13 2.95 -6.76 -2.59
CA LEU A 13 3.28 -5.34 -2.47
C LEU A 13 4.72 -5.05 -2.90
N ASN A 14 5.68 -5.86 -2.46
CA ASN A 14 7.08 -5.72 -2.87
C ASN A 14 7.25 -5.80 -4.40
N ARG A 15 6.57 -6.75 -5.07
CA ARG A 15 6.61 -6.83 -6.53
C ARG A 15 6.06 -5.58 -7.21
N ALA A 16 4.98 -5.02 -6.67
CA ALA A 16 4.39 -3.78 -7.19
C ALA A 16 5.35 -2.60 -7.01
N VAL A 17 5.90 -2.42 -5.81
CA VAL A 17 6.88 -1.37 -5.48
C VAL A 17 8.16 -1.49 -6.32
N ASP A 18 8.70 -2.70 -6.47
CA ASP A 18 9.92 -2.96 -7.25
C ASP A 18 9.75 -2.64 -8.75
N SER A 19 8.51 -2.60 -9.23
CA SER A 19 8.20 -2.23 -10.61
C SER A 19 8.27 -0.71 -10.85
N ILE A 20 8.32 0.11 -9.79
CA ILE A 20 8.26 1.56 -9.89
C ILE A 20 9.60 2.14 -10.33
N PRO A 21 9.65 2.95 -11.40
CA PRO A 21 10.89 3.57 -11.82
C PRO A 21 11.50 4.46 -10.72
N PRO A 22 12.83 4.36 -10.45
CA PRO A 22 13.45 5.04 -9.31
C PRO A 22 13.28 6.57 -9.27
N HIS A 23 13.00 7.19 -10.42
CA HIS A 23 12.81 8.64 -10.49
C HIS A 23 11.50 9.12 -9.83
N PHE A 24 10.49 8.26 -9.72
CA PHE A 24 9.26 8.54 -8.96
C PHE A 24 9.45 8.38 -7.45
N LEU A 25 10.52 7.69 -7.02
CA LEU A 25 10.81 7.43 -5.61
C LEU A 25 11.78 8.47 -5.01
N ARG A 26 12.14 9.51 -5.77
CA ARG A 26 13.04 10.57 -5.29
C ARG A 26 12.34 11.37 -4.19
N GLY A 27 12.92 11.35 -3.00
CA GLY A 27 12.37 12.04 -1.82
C GLY A 27 11.71 11.10 -0.80
N LEU A 28 11.43 9.86 -1.20
CA LEU A 28 10.92 8.80 -0.32
C LEU A 28 12.04 8.22 0.56
N THR A 29 12.65 9.04 1.41
CA THR A 29 13.82 8.69 2.21
C THR A 29 13.54 7.66 3.31
N GLY A 30 12.30 7.58 3.80
CA GLY A 30 11.86 6.58 4.78
C GLY A 30 11.28 5.31 4.15
N GLY A 31 11.24 5.23 2.81
CA GLY A 31 10.83 4.05 2.07
C GLY A 31 9.34 3.69 2.23
N PHE A 32 9.07 2.39 2.19
CA PHE A 32 7.71 1.83 2.25
C PHE A 32 7.53 1.03 3.52
N ASN A 33 6.38 1.22 4.17
CA ASN A 33 5.99 0.56 5.40
C ASN A 33 4.68 -0.18 5.17
N LEU A 34 4.55 -1.35 5.79
CA LEU A 34 3.32 -2.13 5.77
C LEU A 34 2.88 -2.39 7.20
N GLN A 35 1.62 -2.07 7.51
CA GLN A 35 1.01 -2.29 8.82
C GLN A 35 -0.10 -3.33 8.74
N GLU A 36 -0.25 -4.13 9.79
CA GLU A 36 -1.33 -5.14 9.90
C GLU A 36 -2.70 -4.50 10.13
N ASP A 37 -2.73 -3.37 10.85
CA ASP A 37 -3.95 -2.67 11.23
C ASP A 37 -4.68 -2.06 10.02
N GLU A 38 -5.97 -1.79 10.20
CA GLU A 38 -6.77 -1.01 9.26
C GLU A 38 -6.73 0.47 9.63
N LYS A 39 -6.89 1.33 8.63
CA LYS A 39 -7.11 2.77 8.79
C LYS A 39 -8.36 3.18 8.04
N CYS A 40 -9.26 3.87 8.73
CA CYS A 40 -10.54 4.30 8.20
C CYS A 40 -10.75 5.79 8.43
N GLU A 41 -11.37 6.46 7.47
CA GLU A 41 -11.88 7.82 7.59
C GLU A 41 -13.39 7.83 7.30
N GLY A 42 -14.19 7.86 8.36
CA GLY A 42 -15.63 7.73 8.25
C GLY A 42 -16.03 6.36 7.68
N GLU A 43 -16.63 6.37 6.49
CA GLU A 43 -17.08 5.15 5.79
C GLU A 43 -16.03 4.60 4.79
N TYR A 44 -14.87 5.25 4.68
CA TYR A 44 -13.84 4.90 3.70
C TYR A 44 -12.62 4.25 4.34
N TYR A 45 -12.05 3.26 3.65
CA TYR A 45 -10.77 2.65 3.99
C TYR A 45 -9.62 3.44 3.36
N ILE A 46 -8.59 3.75 4.15
CA ILE A 46 -7.32 4.29 3.67
C ILE A 46 -6.41 3.09 3.40
N LEU A 47 -6.14 2.81 2.12
CA LEU A 47 -5.31 1.68 1.69
C LEU A 47 -3.82 1.98 1.86
N GLY A 48 -3.43 3.23 1.62
CA GLY A 48 -2.12 3.74 1.97
C GLY A 48 -2.08 5.25 1.90
N GLU A 49 -1.03 5.83 2.47
CA GLU A 49 -0.83 7.27 2.51
C GLU A 49 0.65 7.63 2.39
N TYR A 50 0.92 8.78 1.77
CA TYR A 50 2.23 9.40 1.72
C TYR A 50 2.37 10.35 2.92
N ILE A 51 3.40 10.16 3.73
CA ILE A 51 3.65 10.93 4.94
C ILE A 51 4.91 11.76 4.75
N GLU A 52 4.77 13.07 4.90
CA GLU A 52 5.89 14.01 4.99
C GLU A 52 6.22 14.28 6.45
N ASP A 53 7.38 13.79 6.91
CA ASP A 53 7.88 14.09 8.24
C ASP A 53 9.20 14.87 8.19
N SER A 54 9.31 15.90 9.03
CA SER A 54 10.47 16.79 9.08
C SER A 54 11.76 16.15 9.62
N ILE A 55 11.66 15.02 10.34
CA ILE A 55 12.78 14.34 11.00
C ILE A 55 13.06 12.99 10.34
N LEU A 56 12.02 12.22 10.03
CA LEU A 56 12.11 10.89 9.42
C LEU A 56 12.14 10.94 7.88
N GLY A 57 11.85 12.12 7.30
CA GLY A 57 11.71 12.32 5.86
C GLY A 57 10.39 11.74 5.34
N CYS A 58 10.29 11.56 4.02
CA CYS A 58 9.03 11.12 3.41
C CYS A 58 8.97 9.60 3.28
N PHE A 59 7.82 9.01 3.59
CA PHE A 59 7.59 7.57 3.50
C PHE A 59 6.13 7.25 3.17
N ILE A 60 5.90 6.08 2.60
CA ILE A 60 4.55 5.59 2.32
C ILE A 60 4.20 4.49 3.31
N VAL A 61 2.98 4.52 3.82
CA VAL A 61 2.42 3.46 4.66
C VAL A 61 1.28 2.78 3.92
N PHE A 62 1.28 1.46 3.88
CA PHE A 62 0.16 0.64 3.41
C PHE A 62 -0.49 -0.09 4.59
N TYR A 63 -1.82 -0.25 4.54
CA TYR A 63 -2.62 -0.82 5.62
C TYR A 63 -3.26 -2.13 5.19
N TYR A 64 -2.63 -3.26 5.52
CA TYR A 64 -3.16 -4.59 5.18
C TYR A 64 -4.60 -4.78 5.69
N GLY A 65 -4.90 -4.32 6.90
CA GLY A 65 -6.25 -4.38 7.47
C GLY A 65 -7.29 -3.68 6.59
N SER A 66 -6.93 -2.53 6.00
CA SER A 66 -7.81 -1.78 5.09
C SER A 66 -8.09 -2.55 3.79
N PHE A 67 -7.07 -3.17 3.19
CA PHE A 67 -7.25 -4.05 2.03
C PHE A 67 -8.14 -5.25 2.36
N VAL A 68 -7.99 -5.82 3.56
CA VAL A 68 -8.87 -6.90 4.05
C VAL A 68 -10.30 -6.39 4.20
N GLY A 69 -10.50 -5.22 4.81
CA GLY A 69 -11.82 -4.60 4.95
C GLY A 69 -12.53 -4.46 3.60
N LEU A 70 -11.80 -3.97 2.60
CA LEU A 70 -12.28 -3.70 1.25
C LEU A 70 -12.50 -4.98 0.40
N LEU A 71 -11.51 -5.89 0.37
CA LEU A 71 -11.42 -6.97 -0.62
C LEU A 71 -11.68 -8.38 -0.06
N LYS A 72 -12.01 -8.55 1.22
CA LYS A 72 -12.20 -9.89 1.83
C LYS A 72 -13.17 -10.82 1.08
N ASN A 73 -14.11 -10.27 0.32
CA ASN A 73 -15.11 -11.00 -0.46
C ASN A 73 -14.79 -11.06 -1.96
N GLU A 74 -13.67 -10.48 -2.37
CA GLU A 74 -13.26 -10.43 -3.77
C GLU A 74 -12.39 -11.65 -4.14
N PRO A 75 -12.31 -12.01 -5.43
CA PRO A 75 -11.40 -13.04 -5.90
C PRO A 75 -9.93 -12.59 -5.83
N ASP A 76 -9.02 -13.57 -5.89
CA ASP A 76 -7.59 -13.37 -5.64
C ASP A 76 -6.91 -12.40 -6.64
N ASP A 77 -7.42 -12.28 -7.86
CA ASP A 77 -6.93 -11.36 -8.90
C ASP A 77 -7.20 -9.89 -8.58
N CYS A 78 -8.31 -9.58 -7.91
CA CYS A 78 -8.62 -8.22 -7.45
C CYS A 78 -7.58 -7.68 -6.46
N TRP A 79 -6.95 -8.56 -5.65
CA TRP A 79 -5.94 -8.14 -4.68
C TRP A 79 -4.68 -7.62 -5.35
N GLU A 80 -4.18 -8.29 -6.38
CA GLU A 80 -2.98 -7.84 -7.08
C GLU A 80 -3.25 -6.55 -7.86
N ALA A 81 -4.43 -6.44 -8.48
CA ALA A 81 -4.85 -5.23 -9.17
C ALA A 81 -4.93 -4.02 -8.22
N GLU A 82 -5.62 -4.16 -7.08
CA GLU A 82 -5.78 -3.05 -6.14
C GLU A 82 -4.45 -2.62 -5.49
N ILE A 83 -3.56 -3.59 -5.20
CA ILE A 83 -2.21 -3.28 -4.69
C ILE A 83 -1.44 -2.46 -5.72
N VAL A 84 -1.44 -2.87 -6.99
CA VAL A 84 -0.74 -2.16 -8.07
C VAL A 84 -1.31 -0.75 -8.24
N ASP A 85 -2.64 -0.62 -8.28
CA ASP A 85 -3.31 0.67 -8.44
C ASP A 85 -3.00 1.61 -7.27
N THR A 86 -3.02 1.10 -6.03
CA THR A 86 -2.67 1.90 -4.84
C THR A 86 -1.21 2.36 -4.88
N VAL A 87 -0.27 1.46 -5.23
CA VAL A 87 1.16 1.78 -5.33
C VAL A 87 1.40 2.84 -6.40
N LEU A 88 0.81 2.68 -7.58
CA LEU A 88 0.95 3.63 -8.69
C LEU A 88 0.37 4.99 -8.32
N TYR A 89 -0.81 5.02 -7.70
CA TYR A 89 -1.45 6.26 -7.26
C TYR A 89 -0.55 7.04 -6.30
N LEU A 90 -0.06 6.40 -5.24
CA LEU A 90 0.77 7.03 -4.20
C LEU A 90 2.15 7.45 -4.72
N CYS A 91 2.77 6.66 -5.60
CA CYS A 91 4.08 7.02 -6.17
C CYS A 91 3.99 8.13 -7.23
N ALA A 92 2.83 8.30 -7.88
CA ALA A 92 2.60 9.36 -8.85
C ALA A 92 2.16 10.69 -8.19
N HIS A 93 1.58 10.63 -6.98
CA HIS A 93 1.05 11.77 -6.24
C HIS A 93 1.63 11.81 -4.81
N PRO A 94 2.92 12.16 -4.65
CA PRO A 94 3.53 12.39 -3.35
C PRO A 94 2.95 13.63 -2.67
#